data_AF-A0A0R2VL39-F1
#
_entry.id   AF-A0A0R2VL39-F1
#
_cell.length_a   1.000
_cell.length_b   1.000
_cell.length_c   1.000
_cell.angle_alpha   90.00
_cell.angle_beta   90.00
_cell.angle_gamma   90.00
#
_symmetry.space_group_name_H-M   'P 1'
#
loop_
_entity.id
_entity.type
_entity.pdbx_description
1 polymer ?
#
loop_
_entity_poly.entity_id
_entity_poly.type
_entity_poly.pdbx_seq_one_letter_code
_entity_poly.pdbx_strand_id
1 'polypeptide(L)' 'MIKKLSDNIGIFLLASLTLGLAPFSPEPHVWGKIKWVAGGAHGMQPMDWFDLLLHGLPWVLLLIAAAARLRVLLTK' A
#
# COMPACT_ATOMS: atom_id res chain seq x y z
N MET A 1 -12.44 -6.26 14.48
CA MET A 1 -11.75 -5.91 13.22
C MET A 1 -10.92 -4.65 13.33
N ILE A 2 -11.51 -3.47 13.62
CA ILE A 2 -10.81 -2.17 13.73
C ILE A 2 -9.64 -2.20 14.75
N LYS A 3 -9.86 -2.80 15.94
CA LYS A 3 -8.81 -2.97 16.95
C LYS A 3 -7.63 -3.82 16.44
N LYS A 4 -7.90 -4.87 15.66
CA LYS A 4 -6.85 -5.74 15.11
C LYS A 4 -6.03 -5.01 14.04
N LEU A 5 -6.63 -4.10 13.27
CA LEU A 5 -5.92 -3.25 12.31
C LEU A 5 -5.02 -2.22 13.02
N SER A 6 -5.54 -1.55 14.05
CA SER A 6 -4.76 -0.55 14.80
C SER A 6 -3.57 -1.15 15.54
N ASP A 7 -3.73 -2.36 16.09
CA ASP A 7 -2.69 -3.02 16.89
C ASP A 7 -1.53 -3.54 16.02
N ASN A 8 -1.76 -3.74 14.72
CA ASN A 8 -0.76 -4.26 13.78
C ASN A 8 -0.18 -3.19 12.83
N ILE A 9 -0.37 -1.90 13.13
CA ILE A 9 0.09 -0.81 12.27
C ILE A 9 1.60 -0.88 11.96
N GLY A 10 2.42 -1.36 12.91
CA GLY A 10 3.85 -1.55 12.70
C GLY A 10 4.19 -2.58 11.62
N ILE A 11 3.41 -3.66 11.50
CA ILE A 11 3.59 -4.67 10.45
C ILE A 11 3.25 -4.09 9.08
N PHE A 12 2.16 -3.32 8.98
CA PHE A 12 1.80 -2.68 7.72
C PHE A 12 2.79 -1.59 7.32
N LEU A 13 3.35 -0.87 8.29
CA LEU A 13 4.41 0.10 8.05
C LEU A 13 5.67 -0.61 7.53
N LEU A 14 6.13 -1.66 8.21
CA LEU A 14 7.29 -2.43 7.78
C LEU A 14 7.08 -3.02 6.37
N ALA A 15 5.92 -3.62 6.10
CA ALA A 15 5.58 -4.17 4.80
C ALA A 15 5.51 -3.09 3.70
N SER A 16 5.00 -1.89 4.01
CA SER A 16 4.97 -0.77 3.07
C SER A 16 6.36 -0.29 2.72
N LEU A 17 7.22 -0.13 3.73
CA LEU A 17 8.60 0.34 3.56
C LEU A 17 9.52 -0.73 2.96
N THR A 18 9.12 -2.00 2.95
CA THR A 18 9.89 -3.11 2.35
C THR A 18 9.26 -3.58 1.06
N LEU A 19 8.29 -4.50 1.12
CA LEU A 19 7.60 -5.04 -0.05
C LEU A 19 6.95 -3.92 -0.87
N GLY A 20 6.28 -2.96 -0.23
CA GLY A 20 5.57 -1.91 -0.95
C GLY A 20 6.46 -0.93 -1.73
N LEU A 21 7.72 -0.76 -1.33
CA LEU A 21 8.71 0.07 -2.02
C LEU A 21 9.66 -0.72 -2.92
N ALA A 22 9.62 -2.05 -2.89
CA ALA A 22 10.49 -2.86 -3.71
C ALA A 22 10.12 -2.75 -5.20
N PRO A 23 11.12 -2.79 -6.11
CA PRO A 23 12.54 -2.58 -5.86
C PRO A 23 12.83 -1.11 -5.54
N PHE A 24 13.80 -0.83 -4.67
CA PHE A 24 14.10 0.54 -4.24
C PHE A 24 14.81 1.40 -5.31
N SER A 25 15.33 0.77 -6.37
CA SER A 25 16.07 1.43 -7.44
C SER A 25 15.79 0.73 -8.78
N PRO A 26 15.72 1.47 -9.91
CA PRO A 26 15.77 2.94 -9.99
C PRO A 26 14.48 3.62 -9.47
N GLU A 27 13.38 2.87 -9.39
CA GLU A 27 12.07 3.37 -8.95
C GLU A 27 11.22 2.23 -8.38
N PRO A 28 10.49 2.44 -7.26
CA PRO A 28 9.54 1.48 -6.73
C PRO A 28 8.49 1.05 -7.74
N HIS A 29 8.20 -0.26 -7.79
CA HIS A 29 7.17 -0.80 -8.69
C HIS A 29 5.82 -0.12 -8.48
N VAL A 30 5.38 0.06 -7.23
CA VAL A 30 4.11 0.73 -6.93
C VAL A 30 4.02 2.11 -7.57
N TRP A 31 5.11 2.87 -7.59
CA TRP A 31 5.14 4.22 -8.14
C TRP A 31 5.13 4.21 -9.67
N GLY A 32 5.92 3.33 -10.28
CA GLY A 32 5.89 3.11 -11.73
C GLY A 32 4.51 2.69 -12.23
N LYS A 33 3.86 1.74 -11.55
CA LYS A 33 2.51 1.27 -11.90
C LYS A 33 1.44 2.35 -11.71
N ILE A 34 1.50 3.16 -10.64
CA ILE A 34 0.57 4.29 -10.45
C ILE A 34 0.67 5.27 -11.63
N LYS A 35 1.88 5.64 -12.05
CA LYS A 35 2.06 6.50 -13.23
C LYS A 35 1.51 5.86 -14.51
N TRP A 36 1.72 4.56 -14.69
CA TRP A 36 1.19 3.83 -15.84
C TRP A 36 -0.35 3.83 -15.86
N VAL A 37 -0.99 3.59 -14.71
CA VAL A 37 -2.45 3.69 -14.56
C VAL A 37 -2.94 5.12 -14.82
N ALA A 38 -2.25 6.14 -14.30
CA ALA A 38 -2.57 7.54 -14.57
C ALA A 38 -2.45 7.90 -16.07
N GLY A 39 -1.57 7.23 -16.80
CA GLY A 39 -1.45 7.31 -18.27
C GLY A 39 -2.46 6.46 -19.06
N GLY A 40 -3.50 5.91 -18.40
CA GLY A 40 -4.57 5.15 -19.03
C GLY A 40 -4.34 3.64 -19.10
N ALA A 41 -3.32 3.10 -18.41
CA ALA A 41 -3.06 1.66 -18.31
C ALA A 41 -2.91 0.92 -19.67
N HIS A 42 -2.57 1.65 -20.73
CA HIS A 42 -2.43 1.09 -22.07
C HIS A 42 -1.39 -0.03 -22.08
N GLY A 43 -1.81 -1.22 -22.50
CA GLY A 43 -0.95 -2.41 -22.61
C GLY A 43 -0.64 -3.15 -21.31
N MET A 44 -1.21 -2.74 -20.16
CA MET A 44 -0.99 -3.46 -18.90
C MET A 44 -1.52 -4.90 -18.98
N GLN A 45 -0.65 -5.85 -18.67
CA GLN A 45 -0.97 -7.27 -18.60
C GLN A 45 -1.50 -7.64 -17.21
N PRO A 46 -2.15 -8.81 -17.04
CA PRO A 46 -2.59 -9.28 -15.72
C PRO A 46 -1.48 -9.29 -14.66
N MET A 47 -0.24 -9.59 -15.07
CA MET A 47 0.90 -9.58 -14.15
C MET A 47 1.28 -8.17 -13.69
N ASP A 48 1.08 -7.14 -14.52
CA ASP A 48 1.31 -5.74 -14.12
C ASP A 48 0.27 -5.27 -13.09
N TRP A 49 -0.97 -5.73 -13.24
CA TRP A 49 -2.03 -5.50 -12.26
C TRP A 49 -1.77 -6.21 -10.95
N PHE A 50 -1.30 -7.46 -11.01
CA PHE A 50 -0.88 -8.20 -9.83
C PHE A 50 0.28 -7.50 -9.12
N ASP A 51 1.29 -7.04 -9.86
CA ASP A 51 2.43 -6.29 -9.32
C ASP A 51 1.99 -4.99 -8.64
N LEU A 52 1.11 -4.21 -9.28
CA LEU A 52 0.50 -3.03 -8.66
C LEU A 52 -0.24 -3.37 -7.35
N LEU A 53 -1.03 -4.45 -7.35
CA LEU A 53 -1.75 -4.88 -6.16
C LEU A 53 -0.81 -5.36 -5.07
N LEU A 54 0.20 -6.16 -5.40
CA LEU A 54 1.15 -6.72 -4.45
C LEU A 54 1.94 -5.62 -3.73
N HIS A 55 2.45 -4.65 -4.49
CA HIS A 55 3.23 -3.55 -3.93
C HIS A 55 2.33 -2.45 -3.34
N GLY A 56 1.10 -2.28 -3.83
CA GLY A 56 0.14 -1.29 -3.32
C GLY A 56 -0.62 -1.72 -2.07
N LEU A 57 -0.89 -3.02 -1.89
CA LEU A 57 -1.70 -3.52 -0.79
C LEU A 57 -1.16 -3.16 0.61
N PRO A 58 0.15 -3.25 0.90
CA PRO A 58 0.69 -2.83 2.19
C PRO A 58 0.35 -1.37 2.53
N TRP A 59 0.40 -0.47 1.55
CA TRP A 59 0.07 0.94 1.73
C TRP A 59 -1.41 1.16 2.04
N VAL A 60 -2.29 0.46 1.33
CA VAL A 60 -3.74 0.52 1.59
C VAL A 60 -4.05 0.05 3.01
N LEU A 61 -3.45 -1.06 3.44
CA LEU A 61 -3.62 -1.58 4.80
C LEU A 61 -3.06 -0.62 5.86
N LEU A 62 -1.92 0.01 5.60
CA LEU A 62 -1.32 1.02 6.47
C LEU A 62 -2.26 2.23 6.64
N LEU A 63 -2.81 2.76 5.55
CA LEU A 63 -3.75 3.89 5.57
C LEU A 63 -5.03 3.55 6.34
N ILE A 64 -5.60 2.38 6.12
CA ILE A 64 -6.79 1.89 6.85
C ILE A 64 -6.48 1.76 8.34
N ALA A 65 -5.34 1.17 8.69
CA ALA A 65 -4.91 1.00 10.08
C ALA A 65 -4.65 2.35 10.77
N ALA A 66 -4.04 3.31 10.07
CA ALA A 66 -3.79 4.66 10.57
C ALA A 66 -5.11 5.41 10.80
N ALA A 67 -6.05 5.38 9.85
CA ALA A 67 -7.36 5.99 9.99
C ALA A 67 -8.17 5.37 11.14
N ALA A 68 -8.14 4.04 11.28
CA ALA A 68 -8.73 3.32 12.40
C ALA A 68 -8.13 3.76 13.75
N ARG A 69 -6.80 3.88 13.83
CA ARG A 69 -6.10 4.33 15.03
C ARG A 69 -6.47 5.77 15.38
N LEU A 70 -6.49 6.67 14.38
CA LEU A 70 -6.86 8.07 14.56
C LEU A 70 -8.29 8.19 15.10
N ARG A 71 -9.26 7.47 14.50
CA ARG A 71 -10.65 7.46 14.99
C ARG A 71 -10.71 7.05 16.47
N VAL A 72 -10.01 5.99 16.86
CA VAL A 72 -9.97 5.53 18.27
C VAL A 72 -9.38 6.59 19.19
N LEU A 73 -8.39 7.37 18.75
CA LEU A 73 -7.79 8.44 19.55
C LEU A 73 -8.73 9.65 19.68
N LEU A 74 -9.53 9.95 18.65
CA LEU A 74 -10.46 11.08 18.63
C LEU A 74 -11.79 10.80 19.35
N THR A 75 -12.17 9.53 19.51
CA THR A 75 -13.41 9.12 20.20
C THR A 75 -13.17 8.62 21.62
N LYS A 76 -11.93 8.67 22.10
CA LYS A 76 -11.57 8.44 23.50
C LYS A 76 -11.55 9.78 24.23
#